data_AF-A0A2V5UZ52-F1
#
_entry.id   AF-A0A2V5UZ52-F1
#
_cell.length_a   1.000
_cell.length_b   1.000
_cell.length_c   1.000
_cell.angle_alpha   90.00
_cell.angle_beta   90.00
_cell.angle_gamma   90.00
#
_symmetry.space_group_name_H-M   'P 1'
#
loop_
_entity.id
_entity.type
_entity.pdbx_description
1 polymer ?
#
loop_
_entity_poly.entity_id
_entity_poly.type
_entity_poly.pdbx_seq_one_letter_code
_entity_poly.pdbx_strand_id
1 'polypeptide(L)'
;MLLPAGHIFGSAQCFLFAGDETLLYTGDFKLRPGKSAEQAEWRQADTLIMETTFGLPRYRFPPTEQVIDQIVTFCHETIGDGQVPVLLGYSLGKAQEILCSLDGAGLTPMLHDAVYRMTRIYERFGQSFCKYIRYNANDVAGKVLICPPSANRSSMLERIPRKRVAIVSGWAVDPNAVYRYQIDAAFPLSDHADYTDLVRYVDLVHPRRVFTLHGFAAEFACDLRERGVEAWALTEEDQLELRFLKAAAQPAVSDSRVGASPAKNNSPADPLNELKPSSVAAASEFVTFAHIGEAIAATAAKLEKIRLLADYLRTLDQEQLSIAATYFTGRAFAQSDLRTLQIGGSIIHRATMAAAKLRNAEFQRIAHRYGDAGKTAFEALDGRTSPEPFTLKQSRNFFEALQRTRGPIAKTELLRSRLATLSGREAQYVVKILTGDLRIGLREGLVEEAIARAFETLLDEVKEANMLLGDISFVRSSACWQLPSQQQRPCGNGLLKQEIPWLARPPLQFMWKTNSTVFARNFIAAHSG
;
A
#
# COMPACT_ATOMS: atom_id res chain seq x y z
N MET A 1 -21.84 -22.46 7.14
CA MET A 1 -20.94 -23.41 7.81
C MET A 1 -19.54 -22.82 7.81
N LEU A 2 -18.78 -23.00 8.90
CA LEU A 2 -17.38 -22.57 8.95
C LEU A 2 -16.47 -23.78 8.69
N LEU A 3 -15.46 -23.60 7.85
CA LEU A 3 -14.44 -24.61 7.51
C LEU A 3 -13.07 -24.06 7.89
N PRO A 4 -12.12 -24.85 8.40
CA PRO A 4 -10.75 -24.40 8.63
C PRO A 4 -10.10 -23.78 7.37
N ALA A 5 -9.45 -22.62 7.52
CA ALA A 5 -8.75 -21.93 6.42
C ALA A 5 -7.24 -22.25 6.36
N GLY A 6 -6.68 -22.80 7.45
CA GLY A 6 -5.26 -23.15 7.56
C GLY A 6 -4.27 -21.98 7.55
N HIS A 7 -4.75 -20.74 7.57
CA HIS A 7 -3.92 -19.53 7.60
C HIS A 7 -3.26 -19.33 8.96
N ILE A 8 -4.08 -19.12 10.00
CA ILE A 8 -3.67 -19.07 11.42
C ILE A 8 -4.58 -19.96 12.26
N PHE A 9 -4.20 -20.26 13.49
CA PHE A 9 -5.01 -21.09 14.38
C PHE A 9 -6.42 -20.50 14.57
N GLY A 10 -7.44 -21.31 14.32
CA GLY A 10 -8.85 -20.90 14.38
C GLY A 10 -9.32 -20.03 13.21
N SER A 11 -8.49 -19.79 12.19
CA SER A 11 -8.94 -19.14 10.95
C SER A 11 -9.94 -20.02 10.21
N ALA A 12 -10.98 -19.40 9.66
CA ALA A 12 -12.08 -20.12 9.04
C ALA A 12 -12.57 -19.45 7.76
N GLN A 13 -12.94 -20.30 6.81
CA GLN A 13 -13.65 -20.01 5.59
C GLN A 13 -15.15 -20.13 5.85
N CYS A 14 -15.95 -19.39 5.09
CA CYS A 14 -17.41 -19.41 5.20
C CYS A 14 -18.01 -20.11 3.99
N PHE A 15 -18.65 -21.27 4.21
CA PHE A 15 -19.44 -21.96 3.20
C PHE A 15 -20.93 -21.65 3.41
N LEU A 16 -21.53 -21.01 2.42
CA LEU A 16 -22.90 -20.53 2.41
C LEU A 16 -23.74 -21.33 1.41
N PHE A 17 -25.01 -21.52 1.75
CA PHE A 17 -26.01 -22.16 0.91
C PHE A 17 -27.21 -21.24 0.82
N ALA A 18 -27.70 -20.98 -0.39
CA ALA A 18 -28.89 -20.18 -0.64
C ALA A 18 -29.75 -20.90 -1.68
N GLY A 19 -30.75 -21.67 -1.20
CA GLY A 19 -31.47 -22.61 -2.07
C GLY A 19 -30.52 -23.69 -2.61
N ASP A 20 -30.49 -23.84 -3.94
CA ASP A 20 -29.62 -24.78 -4.63
C ASP A 20 -28.22 -24.22 -4.97
N GLU A 21 -27.97 -22.93 -4.70
CA GLU A 21 -26.67 -22.31 -4.95
C GLU A 21 -25.74 -22.39 -3.73
N THR A 22 -24.47 -22.66 -4.00
CA THR A 22 -23.41 -22.76 -2.98
C THR A 22 -22.30 -21.75 -3.21
N LEU A 23 -21.81 -21.16 -2.11
CA LEU A 23 -20.73 -20.17 -2.13
C LEU A 23 -19.69 -20.50 -1.06
N LEU A 24 -18.43 -20.57 -1.45
CA LEU A 24 -17.30 -20.67 -0.52
C LEU A 24 -16.53 -19.35 -0.51
N TYR A 25 -16.45 -18.70 0.64
CA TYR A 25 -15.61 -17.53 0.88
C TYR A 25 -14.40 -17.92 1.72
N THR A 26 -13.19 -17.76 1.19
CA THR A 26 -11.98 -18.27 1.86
C THR A 26 -11.53 -17.38 3.02
N GLY A 27 -11.64 -16.06 2.89
CA GLY A 27 -10.76 -15.15 3.66
C GLY A 27 -9.29 -15.48 3.39
N ASP A 28 -8.38 -15.03 4.26
CA ASP A 28 -6.97 -15.47 4.21
C ASP A 28 -6.88 -16.97 4.49
N PHE A 29 -6.21 -17.71 3.61
CA PHE A 29 -6.13 -19.17 3.70
C PHE A 29 -4.75 -19.67 3.28
N LYS A 30 -4.41 -20.89 3.73
CA LYS A 30 -3.19 -21.58 3.32
C LYS A 30 -3.46 -23.06 3.14
N LEU A 31 -3.16 -23.54 1.94
CA LEU A 31 -3.39 -24.93 1.57
C LEU A 31 -2.26 -25.87 2.06
N ARG A 32 -1.02 -25.39 2.11
CA ARG A 32 0.12 -26.19 2.61
C ARG A 32 -0.04 -26.49 4.09
N PRO A 33 0.13 -27.75 4.52
CA PRO A 33 -0.03 -28.11 5.93
C PRO A 33 1.05 -27.44 6.80
N GLY A 34 0.69 -27.15 8.05
CA GLY A 34 1.58 -26.63 9.07
C GLY A 34 1.19 -27.15 10.45
N LYS A 35 2.07 -26.97 11.44
CA LYS A 35 1.82 -27.38 12.83
C LYS A 35 1.12 -26.31 13.68
N SER A 36 1.10 -25.06 13.20
CA SER A 36 0.62 -23.90 13.95
C SER A 36 -0.86 -23.56 13.72
N ALA A 37 -1.54 -24.27 12.82
CA ALA A 37 -2.94 -24.09 12.48
C ALA A 37 -3.54 -25.42 11.98
N GLU A 38 -4.86 -25.51 11.99
CA GLU A 38 -5.62 -26.62 11.42
C GLU A 38 -5.36 -26.75 9.90
N GLN A 39 -5.52 -27.94 9.32
CA GLN A 39 -5.40 -28.08 7.87
C GLN A 39 -6.58 -27.39 7.18
N ALA A 40 -6.33 -26.69 6.08
CA ALA A 40 -7.41 -26.09 5.30
C ALA A 40 -8.36 -27.17 4.77
N GLU A 41 -9.64 -27.01 5.06
CA GLU A 41 -10.70 -27.85 4.50
C GLU A 41 -11.36 -27.13 3.34
N TRP A 42 -11.80 -27.89 2.34
CA TRP A 42 -12.49 -27.36 1.17
C TRP A 42 -13.74 -28.18 0.87
N ARG A 43 -14.67 -27.56 0.16
CA ARG A 43 -15.92 -28.17 -0.32
C ARG A 43 -16.13 -27.71 -1.77
N GLN A 44 -16.82 -28.51 -2.56
CA GLN A 44 -17.32 -28.05 -3.84
C GLN A 44 -18.32 -26.90 -3.64
N ALA A 45 -18.25 -25.88 -4.49
CA ALA A 45 -19.08 -24.69 -4.41
C ALA A 45 -19.34 -24.13 -5.81
N ASP A 46 -20.54 -23.65 -6.12
CA ASP A 46 -20.84 -23.01 -7.41
C ASP A 46 -20.04 -21.71 -7.60
N THR A 47 -19.92 -20.94 -6.52
CA THR A 47 -19.19 -19.67 -6.50
C THR A 47 -18.07 -19.73 -5.47
N LEU A 48 -16.83 -19.44 -5.90
CA LEU A 48 -15.68 -19.29 -5.01
C LEU A 48 -15.32 -17.82 -4.89
N ILE A 49 -15.30 -17.27 -3.69
CA ILE A 49 -14.77 -15.95 -3.40
C ILE A 49 -13.45 -16.14 -2.63
N MET A 50 -12.31 -15.82 -3.24
CA MET A 50 -11.00 -16.18 -2.68
C MET A 50 -10.00 -15.03 -2.61
N GLU A 51 -9.19 -15.04 -1.54
CA GLU A 51 -8.05 -14.13 -1.40
C GLU A 51 -6.94 -14.45 -2.40
N THR A 52 -6.22 -13.43 -2.85
CA THR A 52 -5.15 -13.55 -3.87
C THR A 52 -3.92 -12.73 -3.53
N THR A 53 -3.52 -12.70 -2.25
CA THR A 53 -2.32 -12.01 -1.74
C THR A 53 -1.09 -12.31 -2.59
N PHE A 54 -0.92 -13.57 -3.00
CA PHE A 54 0.19 -14.04 -3.85
C PHE A 54 -0.25 -14.50 -5.25
N GLY A 55 -1.26 -13.83 -5.82
CA GLY A 55 -1.88 -14.14 -7.12
C GLY A 55 -1.03 -13.95 -8.39
N LEU A 56 0.30 -13.84 -8.30
CA LEU A 56 1.18 -13.78 -9.49
C LEU A 56 2.10 -15.00 -9.58
N PRO A 57 2.41 -15.51 -10.80
CA PRO A 57 3.28 -16.67 -11.01
C PRO A 57 4.68 -16.60 -10.39
N ARG A 58 5.16 -15.39 -10.06
CA ARG A 58 6.45 -15.16 -9.40
C ARG A 58 6.42 -15.45 -7.89
N TYR A 59 5.25 -15.50 -7.26
CA TYR A 59 5.10 -15.85 -5.85
C TYR A 59 4.82 -17.35 -5.69
N ARG A 60 5.69 -18.17 -6.28
CA ARG A 60 5.76 -19.60 -5.99
C ARG A 60 6.79 -19.78 -4.89
N PHE A 61 6.38 -20.35 -3.78
CA PHE A 61 7.26 -20.51 -2.63
C PHE A 61 8.05 -21.82 -2.75
N PRO A 62 9.31 -21.83 -2.29
CA PRO A 62 10.05 -23.08 -2.16
C PRO A 62 9.36 -24.03 -1.15
N PRO A 63 9.71 -25.34 -1.18
CA PRO A 63 9.21 -26.30 -0.22
C PRO A 63 9.40 -25.83 1.24
N THR A 64 8.36 -25.96 2.06
CA THR A 64 8.36 -25.47 3.45
C THR A 64 9.52 -26.05 4.27
N GLU A 65 9.79 -27.34 4.13
CA GLU A 65 10.89 -28.03 4.84
C GLU A 65 12.25 -27.41 4.51
N GLN A 66 12.50 -27.10 3.23
CA GLN A 66 13.74 -26.45 2.80
C GLN A 66 13.92 -25.06 3.45
N VAL A 67 12.83 -24.28 3.57
CA VAL A 67 12.90 -22.96 4.21
C VAL A 67 13.12 -23.09 5.71
N ILE A 68 12.50 -24.08 6.36
CA ILE A 68 12.71 -24.37 7.79
C ILE A 68 14.17 -24.75 8.04
N ASP A 69 14.75 -25.62 7.21
CA ASP A 69 16.16 -26.02 7.32
C ASP A 69 17.10 -24.82 7.18
N GLN A 70 16.80 -23.89 6.27
CA GLN A 70 17.56 -22.64 6.11
C GLN A 70 17.45 -21.75 7.35
N ILE A 71 16.25 -21.62 7.95
CA ILE A 71 16.05 -20.85 9.18
C ILE A 71 16.83 -21.48 10.35
N VAL A 72 16.75 -22.80 10.51
CA VAL A 72 17.46 -23.54 11.57
C VAL A 72 18.97 -23.43 11.40
N THR A 73 19.47 -23.60 10.17
CA THR A 73 20.89 -23.41 9.83
C THR A 73 21.36 -22.00 10.18
N PHE A 74 20.62 -20.98 9.75
CA PHE A 74 20.91 -19.59 10.09
C PHE A 74 21.00 -19.36 11.61
N CYS A 75 20.09 -19.96 12.39
CA CYS A 75 20.10 -19.85 13.85
C CYS A 75 21.35 -20.51 14.46
N HIS A 76 21.69 -21.73 14.03
CA HIS A 76 22.87 -22.43 14.54
C HIS A 76 24.18 -21.72 14.19
N GLU A 77 24.35 -21.27 12.94
CA GLU A 77 25.53 -20.51 12.52
C GLU A 77 25.68 -19.22 13.32
N THR A 78 24.58 -18.46 13.45
CA THR A 78 24.59 -17.20 14.20
C THR A 78 24.98 -17.42 15.67
N ILE A 79 24.46 -18.47 16.31
CA ILE A 79 24.83 -18.83 17.69
C ILE A 79 26.29 -19.30 17.75
N GLY A 80 26.74 -20.10 16.78
CA GLY A 80 28.12 -20.60 16.68
C GLY A 80 29.14 -19.46 16.58
N ASP A 81 28.78 -18.37 15.89
CA ASP A 81 29.58 -17.15 15.78
C ASP A 81 29.51 -16.24 17.03
N GLY A 82 28.84 -16.69 18.10
CA GLY A 82 28.65 -15.93 19.33
C GLY A 82 27.72 -14.71 19.15
N GLN A 83 26.80 -14.76 18.20
CA GLN A 83 25.81 -13.73 17.93
C GLN A 83 24.40 -14.21 18.29
N VAL A 84 23.46 -13.28 18.42
CA VAL A 84 22.04 -13.59 18.70
C VAL A 84 21.25 -13.61 17.39
N PRO A 85 20.68 -14.76 16.97
CA PRO A 85 19.75 -14.78 15.85
C PRO A 85 18.42 -14.13 16.25
N VAL A 86 17.96 -13.19 15.42
CA VAL A 86 16.69 -12.51 15.56
C VAL A 86 15.80 -12.85 14.37
N LEU A 87 14.67 -13.49 14.60
CA LEU A 87 13.68 -13.82 13.57
C LEU A 87 12.50 -12.85 13.66
N LEU A 88 12.28 -12.08 12.61
CA LEU A 88 11.16 -11.15 12.49
C LEU A 88 9.96 -11.87 11.85
N GLY A 89 8.85 -11.94 12.60
CA GLY A 89 7.58 -12.50 12.15
C GLY A 89 6.42 -11.84 12.89
N TYR A 90 5.28 -11.68 12.21
CA TYR A 90 4.07 -11.10 12.81
C TYR A 90 3.72 -11.80 14.14
N SER A 91 3.31 -11.02 15.14
CA SER A 91 3.08 -11.52 16.51
C SER A 91 2.01 -12.62 16.59
N LEU A 92 1.06 -12.59 15.66
CA LEU A 92 -0.04 -13.53 15.52
C LEU A 92 0.17 -14.34 14.22
N GLY A 93 0.01 -15.66 14.29
CA GLY A 93 0.18 -16.57 13.15
C GLY A 93 1.64 -16.87 12.88
N LYS A 94 2.34 -15.94 12.23
CA LYS A 94 3.72 -16.12 11.75
C LYS A 94 4.70 -16.50 12.85
N ALA A 95 4.68 -15.82 13.99
CA ALA A 95 5.59 -16.12 15.09
C ALA A 95 5.35 -17.50 15.71
N GLN A 96 4.09 -17.96 15.75
CA GLN A 96 3.74 -19.31 16.20
C GLN A 96 4.15 -20.37 15.17
N GLU A 97 4.06 -20.08 13.88
CA GLU A 97 4.59 -20.93 12.82
C GLU A 97 6.11 -21.08 12.91
N ILE A 98 6.84 -19.97 13.13
CA ILE A 98 8.29 -20.00 13.41
C ILE A 98 8.56 -20.87 14.64
N LEU A 99 7.81 -20.68 15.72
CA LEU A 99 8.00 -21.44 16.96
C LEU A 99 7.83 -22.95 16.76
N CYS A 100 6.80 -23.36 16.02
CA CYS A 100 6.61 -24.77 15.63
C CYS A 100 7.72 -25.30 14.71
N SER A 101 8.31 -24.43 13.88
CA SER A 101 9.39 -24.81 12.95
C SER A 101 10.73 -25.03 13.65
N LEU A 102 10.94 -24.43 14.83
CA LEU A 102 12.14 -24.63 15.65
C LEU A 102 12.04 -25.83 16.60
N ASP A 103 10.90 -26.52 16.64
CA ASP A 103 10.70 -27.69 17.48
C ASP A 103 11.63 -28.84 17.07
N GLY A 104 12.29 -29.46 18.05
CA GLY A 104 13.29 -30.51 17.82
C GLY A 104 14.65 -30.04 17.30
N ALA A 105 14.84 -28.75 17.00
CA ALA A 105 16.11 -28.22 16.48
C ALA A 105 17.20 -27.99 17.55
N GLY A 106 16.94 -28.30 18.83
CA GLY A 106 17.88 -28.02 19.93
C GLY A 106 18.12 -26.52 20.19
N LEU A 107 17.27 -25.65 19.64
CA LEU A 107 17.29 -24.20 19.83
C LEU A 107 16.37 -23.81 20.98
N THR A 108 16.67 -22.70 21.67
CA THR A 108 15.80 -22.14 22.71
C THR A 108 15.17 -20.83 22.21
N PRO A 109 13.88 -20.83 21.81
CA PRO A 109 13.18 -19.63 21.43
C PRO A 109 12.96 -18.68 22.61
N MET A 110 13.28 -17.40 22.40
CA MET A 110 13.00 -16.30 23.30
C MET A 110 12.01 -15.36 22.61
N LEU A 111 10.88 -15.06 23.23
CA LEU A 111 9.78 -14.34 22.59
C LEU A 111 9.70 -12.89 23.07
N HIS A 112 9.63 -11.96 22.12
CA HIS A 112 9.22 -10.59 22.38
C HIS A 112 7.85 -10.54 23.09
N ASP A 113 7.60 -9.53 23.90
CA ASP A 113 6.39 -9.43 24.73
C ASP A 113 5.08 -9.60 23.96
N ALA A 114 4.97 -9.00 22.77
CA ALA A 114 3.79 -9.14 21.91
C ALA A 114 3.59 -10.60 21.43
N VAL A 115 4.67 -11.24 21.00
CA VAL A 115 4.69 -12.64 20.54
C VAL A 115 4.37 -13.59 21.69
N TYR A 116 4.97 -13.35 22.86
CA TYR A 116 4.74 -14.12 24.07
C TYR A 116 3.26 -14.09 24.46
N ARG A 117 2.62 -12.91 24.49
CA ARG A 117 1.20 -12.78 24.82
C ARG A 117 0.31 -13.57 23.86
N MET A 118 0.54 -13.48 22.54
CA MET A 118 -0.25 -14.22 21.54
C MET A 118 -0.04 -15.73 21.67
N THR A 119 1.19 -16.18 21.89
CA THR A 119 1.52 -17.61 22.08
C THR A 119 0.82 -18.18 23.31
N ARG A 120 0.79 -17.43 24.43
CA ARG A 120 0.02 -17.82 25.63
C ARG A 120 -1.48 -17.89 25.38
N ILE A 121 -2.03 -17.08 24.47
CA ILE A 121 -3.44 -17.17 24.08
C ILE A 121 -3.69 -18.46 23.31
N TYR A 122 -2.82 -18.82 22.35
CA TYR A 122 -2.93 -20.08 21.59
C TYR A 122 -2.95 -21.30 22.51
N GLU A 123 -2.07 -21.33 23.51
CA GLU A 123 -2.03 -22.43 24.50
C GLU A 123 -3.33 -22.56 25.30
N ARG A 124 -4.00 -21.45 25.62
CA ARG A 124 -5.29 -21.48 26.32
C ARG A 124 -6.40 -22.13 25.49
N PHE A 125 -6.23 -22.20 24.17
CA PHE A 125 -7.15 -22.85 23.24
C PHE A 125 -6.65 -24.23 22.78
N GLY A 126 -5.65 -24.80 23.47
CA GLY A 126 -5.22 -26.20 23.29
C GLY A 126 -4.02 -26.40 22.36
N GLN A 127 -3.48 -25.33 21.76
CA GLN A 127 -2.27 -25.45 20.95
C GLN A 127 -1.05 -25.71 21.83
N SER A 128 -0.13 -26.55 21.36
CA SER A 128 1.13 -26.85 22.06
C SER A 128 2.33 -26.39 21.24
N PHE A 129 3.36 -25.90 21.93
CA PHE A 129 4.61 -25.42 21.32
C PHE A 129 5.82 -26.02 22.02
N CYS A 130 6.98 -25.95 21.36
CA CYS A 130 8.26 -26.26 21.99
C CYS A 130 8.53 -25.32 23.18
N LYS A 131 9.49 -25.68 24.04
CA LYS A 131 9.83 -24.85 25.20
C LYS A 131 10.36 -23.49 24.76
N TYR A 132 9.68 -22.41 25.16
CA TYR A 132 10.11 -21.03 24.92
C TYR A 132 10.21 -20.25 26.22
N ILE A 133 10.92 -19.12 26.18
CA ILE A 133 11.00 -18.17 27.30
C ILE A 133 10.60 -16.77 26.87
N ARG A 134 10.18 -15.94 27.83
CA ARG A 134 9.91 -14.52 27.60
C ARG A 134 11.23 -13.75 27.44
N TYR A 135 11.23 -12.71 26.62
CA TYR A 135 12.38 -11.84 26.42
C TYR A 135 12.97 -11.31 27.72
N ASN A 136 14.28 -11.48 27.88
CA ASN A 136 15.08 -10.92 28.96
C ASN A 136 16.37 -10.35 28.37
N ALA A 137 16.54 -9.03 28.47
CA ALA A 137 17.70 -8.33 27.91
C ALA A 137 19.05 -8.81 28.45
N ASN A 138 19.08 -9.37 29.67
CA ASN A 138 20.31 -9.81 30.33
C ASN A 138 20.70 -11.26 29.98
N ASP A 139 19.85 -12.01 29.26
CA ASP A 139 20.03 -13.45 29.03
C ASP A 139 19.73 -13.85 27.57
N VAL A 140 20.20 -13.06 26.60
CA VAL A 140 19.93 -13.30 25.17
C VAL A 140 20.90 -14.30 24.51
N ALA A 141 22.04 -14.58 25.13
CA ALA A 141 23.08 -15.44 24.54
C ALA A 141 22.60 -16.89 24.37
N GLY A 142 22.95 -17.50 23.22
CA GLY A 142 22.62 -18.89 22.90
C GLY A 142 21.13 -19.15 22.58
N LYS A 143 20.33 -18.10 22.38
CA LYS A 143 18.88 -18.19 22.18
C LYS A 143 18.45 -17.54 20.87
N VAL A 144 17.28 -17.93 20.37
CA VAL A 144 16.69 -17.38 19.14
C VAL A 144 15.60 -16.39 19.52
N LEU A 145 15.83 -15.10 19.26
CA LEU A 145 14.87 -14.06 19.58
C LEU A 145 13.82 -13.92 18.46
N ILE A 146 12.54 -14.16 18.77
CA ILE A 146 11.42 -13.98 17.84
C ILE A 146 10.69 -12.67 18.17
N CYS A 147 10.61 -11.78 17.19
CA CYS A 147 10.09 -10.43 17.34
C CYS A 147 9.13 -10.04 16.22
N PRO A 148 8.18 -9.11 16.45
CA PRO A 148 7.43 -8.50 15.37
C PRO A 148 8.34 -7.65 14.46
N PRO A 149 8.02 -7.49 13.17
CA PRO A 149 8.79 -6.62 12.27
C PRO A 149 8.91 -5.17 12.76
N SER A 150 7.93 -4.66 13.51
CA SER A 150 7.96 -3.33 14.13
C SER A 150 9.05 -3.16 15.19
N ALA A 151 9.55 -4.25 15.77
CA ALA A 151 10.68 -4.22 16.69
C ALA A 151 12.03 -4.07 15.95
N ASN A 152 12.05 -4.21 14.63
CA ASN A 152 13.25 -3.96 13.83
C ASN A 152 13.72 -2.52 14.09
N ARG A 153 15.00 -2.34 14.45
CA ARG A 153 15.60 -1.05 14.84
C ARG A 153 14.96 -0.38 16.08
N SER A 154 14.26 -1.14 16.91
CA SER A 154 13.88 -0.67 18.24
C SER A 154 15.12 -0.58 19.15
N SER A 155 15.06 0.30 20.15
CA SER A 155 16.10 0.41 21.18
C SER A 155 16.39 -0.91 21.90
N MET A 156 15.39 -1.80 21.97
CA MET A 156 15.54 -3.16 22.49
C MET A 156 16.53 -3.98 21.66
N LEU A 157 16.36 -4.02 20.33
CA LEU A 157 17.27 -4.76 19.45
C LEU A 157 18.62 -4.06 19.31
N GLU A 158 18.67 -2.73 19.32
CA GLU A 158 19.92 -1.96 19.26
C GLU A 158 20.84 -2.25 20.46
N ARG A 159 20.27 -2.50 21.65
CA ARG A 159 21.02 -2.91 22.84
C ARG A 159 21.65 -4.30 22.75
N ILE A 160 21.28 -5.12 21.77
CA ILE A 160 21.92 -6.41 21.52
C ILE A 160 23.11 -6.15 20.57
N PRO A 161 24.36 -6.19 21.07
CA PRO A 161 25.53 -5.70 20.33
C PRO A 161 25.91 -6.60 19.16
N ARG A 162 25.75 -7.92 19.31
CA ARG A 162 26.05 -8.93 18.28
C ARG A 162 24.79 -9.68 17.94
N LYS A 163 24.16 -9.35 16.82
CA LYS A 163 22.94 -9.98 16.33
C LYS A 163 22.98 -10.12 14.82
N ARG A 164 22.32 -11.16 14.32
CA ARG A 164 21.91 -11.26 12.92
C ARG A 164 20.39 -11.28 12.87
N VAL A 165 19.82 -10.40 12.07
CA VAL A 165 18.38 -10.23 11.93
C VAL A 165 17.93 -10.86 10.63
N ALA A 166 16.92 -11.70 10.70
CA ALA A 166 16.27 -12.26 9.54
C ALA A 166 14.78 -11.96 9.55
N ILE A 167 14.18 -11.82 8.37
CA ILE A 167 12.72 -11.73 8.22
C ILE A 167 12.16 -13.04 7.68
N VAL A 168 11.04 -13.46 8.24
CA VAL A 168 10.31 -14.67 7.82
C VAL A 168 8.94 -14.23 7.29
N SER A 169 8.78 -14.23 5.96
CA SER A 169 7.59 -13.71 5.29
C SER A 169 7.48 -14.25 3.86
N GLY A 170 6.27 -14.45 3.33
CA GLY A 170 6.07 -14.80 1.92
C GLY A 170 6.66 -13.77 0.94
N TRP A 171 6.76 -12.51 1.33
CA TRP A 171 7.38 -11.45 0.52
C TRP A 171 8.90 -11.61 0.37
N ALA A 172 9.53 -12.48 1.16
CA ALA A 172 10.96 -12.76 1.09
C ALA A 172 11.36 -13.58 -0.16
N VAL A 173 10.41 -13.99 -1.00
CA VAL A 173 10.73 -14.57 -2.32
C VAL A 173 11.38 -13.54 -3.26
N ASP A 174 11.20 -12.24 -2.99
CA ASP A 174 11.87 -11.16 -3.72
C ASP A 174 13.38 -11.14 -3.37
N PRO A 175 14.28 -11.24 -4.37
CA PRO A 175 15.73 -11.18 -4.14
C PRO A 175 16.19 -9.89 -3.42
N ASN A 176 15.42 -8.82 -3.52
CA ASN A 176 15.72 -7.54 -2.87
C ASN A 176 15.18 -7.43 -1.45
N ALA A 177 14.53 -8.47 -0.90
CA ALA A 177 13.94 -8.43 0.44
C ALA A 177 14.96 -8.04 1.51
N VAL A 178 16.19 -8.56 1.41
CA VAL A 178 17.29 -8.22 2.33
C VAL A 178 17.56 -6.72 2.36
N TYR A 179 17.71 -6.11 1.18
CA TYR A 179 17.91 -4.66 1.07
C TYR A 179 16.67 -3.86 1.47
N ARG A 180 15.47 -4.33 1.12
CA ARG A 180 14.20 -3.64 1.44
C ARG A 180 13.96 -3.56 2.95
N TYR A 181 14.11 -4.68 3.64
CA TYR A 181 13.88 -4.78 5.08
C TYR A 181 15.11 -4.37 5.91
N GLN A 182 16.27 -4.22 5.26
CA GLN A 182 17.53 -3.82 5.89
C GLN A 182 17.92 -4.76 7.03
N ILE A 183 17.97 -6.04 6.68
CA ILE A 183 18.22 -7.18 7.56
C ILE A 183 19.37 -8.01 6.97
N ASP A 184 19.78 -9.10 7.63
CA ASP A 184 20.91 -9.95 7.22
C ASP A 184 20.48 -11.17 6.38
N ALA A 185 19.26 -11.68 6.57
CA ALA A 185 18.71 -12.80 5.79
C ALA A 185 17.18 -12.75 5.63
N ALA A 186 16.63 -13.24 4.52
CA ALA A 186 15.20 -13.27 4.27
C ALA A 186 14.74 -14.69 3.90
N PHE A 187 13.68 -15.18 4.54
CA PHE A 187 13.18 -16.54 4.38
C PHE A 187 11.72 -16.54 3.90
N PRO A 188 11.42 -17.12 2.72
CA PRO A 188 10.09 -17.12 2.11
C PRO A 188 9.14 -18.14 2.74
N LEU A 189 8.85 -17.99 4.04
CA LEU A 189 7.84 -18.79 4.74
C LEU A 189 6.56 -17.96 4.91
N SER A 190 5.48 -18.39 4.27
CA SER A 190 4.19 -17.71 4.24
C SER A 190 3.10 -18.53 4.92
N ASP A 191 2.22 -17.84 5.64
CA ASP A 191 0.98 -18.30 6.25
C ASP A 191 -0.20 -18.15 5.27
N HIS A 192 0.06 -17.74 4.02
CA HIS A 192 -0.91 -17.70 2.93
C HIS A 192 -0.61 -18.75 1.85
N ALA A 193 -1.62 -19.04 1.03
CA ALA A 193 -1.48 -19.77 -0.22
C ALA A 193 -0.55 -19.03 -1.19
N ASP A 194 0.37 -19.77 -1.79
CA ASP A 194 1.20 -19.29 -2.89
C ASP A 194 0.45 -19.37 -4.23
N TYR A 195 1.02 -18.88 -5.33
CA TYR A 195 0.33 -18.94 -6.63
C TYR A 195 -0.11 -20.35 -7.03
N THR A 196 0.70 -21.38 -6.73
CA THR A 196 0.39 -22.76 -7.07
C THR A 196 -0.76 -23.29 -6.22
N ASP A 197 -0.74 -22.98 -4.92
CA ASP A 197 -1.80 -23.29 -3.97
C ASP A 197 -3.12 -22.61 -4.36
N LEU A 198 -3.09 -21.35 -4.83
CA LEU A 198 -4.29 -20.63 -5.29
C LEU A 198 -4.94 -21.33 -6.49
N VAL A 199 -4.16 -21.68 -7.52
CA VAL A 199 -4.67 -22.41 -8.70
C VAL A 199 -5.22 -23.76 -8.28
N ARG A 200 -4.45 -24.50 -7.46
CA ARG A 200 -4.88 -25.80 -6.93
C ARG A 200 -6.17 -25.69 -6.12
N TYR A 201 -6.37 -24.61 -5.38
CA TYR A 201 -7.58 -24.42 -4.59
C TYR A 201 -8.82 -24.24 -5.46
N VAL A 202 -8.69 -23.51 -6.58
CA VAL A 202 -9.75 -23.42 -7.60
C VAL A 202 -10.05 -24.81 -8.17
N ASP A 203 -9.02 -25.59 -8.48
CA ASP A 203 -9.20 -26.97 -8.98
C ASP A 203 -9.92 -27.85 -7.96
N LEU A 204 -9.58 -27.77 -6.67
CA LEU A 204 -10.20 -28.58 -5.61
C LEU A 204 -11.68 -28.22 -5.40
N VAL A 205 -12.01 -26.93 -5.40
CA VAL A 205 -13.38 -26.44 -5.19
C VAL A 205 -14.26 -26.66 -6.42
N HIS A 206 -13.68 -26.76 -7.62
CA HIS A 206 -14.40 -26.91 -8.88
C HIS A 206 -15.57 -25.91 -9.08
N PRO A 207 -15.34 -24.58 -8.94
CA PRO A 207 -16.40 -23.61 -9.05
C PRO A 207 -16.82 -23.35 -10.50
N ARG A 208 -18.08 -22.92 -10.68
CA ARG A 208 -18.56 -22.37 -11.96
C ARG A 208 -17.96 -21.00 -12.21
N ARG A 209 -17.85 -20.19 -11.15
CA ARG A 209 -17.26 -18.84 -11.19
C ARG A 209 -16.41 -18.52 -9.97
N VAL A 210 -15.40 -17.68 -10.17
CA VAL A 210 -14.46 -17.23 -9.14
C VAL A 210 -14.48 -15.71 -9.01
N PHE A 211 -14.56 -15.22 -7.78
CA PHE A 211 -14.34 -13.82 -7.44
C PHE A 211 -13.05 -13.70 -6.64
N THR A 212 -12.10 -12.90 -7.13
CA THR A 212 -10.81 -12.69 -6.47
C THR A 212 -10.81 -11.40 -5.67
N LEU A 213 -10.16 -11.41 -4.50
CA LEU A 213 -10.01 -10.25 -3.63
C LEU A 213 -8.61 -10.17 -3.02
N HIS A 214 -8.18 -8.95 -2.67
CA HIS A 214 -6.88 -8.66 -2.07
C HIS A 214 -5.66 -9.06 -2.93
N GLY A 215 -4.51 -8.44 -2.67
CA GLY A 215 -3.28 -8.69 -3.43
C GLY A 215 -3.43 -8.48 -4.93
N PHE A 216 -3.19 -9.53 -5.71
CA PHE A 216 -3.14 -9.50 -7.18
C PHE A 216 -4.44 -10.04 -7.78
N ALA A 217 -5.59 -9.52 -7.32
CA ALA A 217 -6.91 -10.02 -7.66
C ALA A 217 -7.21 -9.94 -9.17
N ALA A 218 -6.94 -8.79 -9.80
CA ALA A 218 -7.19 -8.59 -11.22
C ALA A 218 -6.32 -9.49 -12.10
N GLU A 219 -5.03 -9.60 -11.77
CA GLU A 219 -4.09 -10.43 -12.50
C GLU A 219 -4.41 -11.91 -12.33
N PHE A 220 -4.71 -12.37 -11.11
CA PHE A 220 -5.08 -13.76 -10.88
C PHE A 220 -6.40 -14.13 -11.57
N ALA A 221 -7.40 -13.25 -11.55
CA ALA A 221 -8.63 -13.44 -12.31
C ALA A 221 -8.37 -13.50 -13.83
N CYS A 222 -7.40 -12.72 -14.33
CA CYS A 222 -6.96 -12.80 -15.73
C CYS A 222 -6.35 -14.17 -16.04
N ASP A 223 -5.42 -14.63 -15.22
CA ASP A 223 -4.79 -15.95 -15.34
C ASP A 223 -5.83 -17.09 -15.30
N LEU A 224 -6.84 -16.99 -14.44
CA LEU A 224 -7.94 -17.96 -14.38
C LEU A 224 -8.78 -17.98 -15.65
N ARG A 225 -9.12 -16.81 -16.20
CA ARG A 225 -9.84 -16.71 -17.49
C ARG A 225 -9.04 -17.29 -18.65
N GLU A 226 -7.73 -17.08 -18.68
CA GLU A 226 -6.85 -17.71 -19.67
C GLU A 226 -6.84 -19.24 -19.56
N ARG A 227 -7.12 -19.78 -18.37
CA ARG A 227 -7.28 -21.22 -18.10
C ARG A 227 -8.70 -21.74 -18.33
N GLY A 228 -9.62 -20.90 -18.81
CA GLY A 228 -11.01 -21.27 -19.08
C GLY A 228 -11.93 -21.26 -17.85
N VAL A 229 -11.49 -20.67 -16.73
CA VAL A 229 -12.32 -20.49 -15.53
C VAL A 229 -12.97 -19.11 -15.58
N GLU A 230 -14.29 -19.04 -15.40
CA GLU A 230 -15.01 -17.77 -15.30
C GLU A 230 -14.57 -17.04 -14.02
N ALA A 231 -13.88 -15.91 -14.14
CA ALA A 231 -13.30 -15.22 -12.99
C ALA A 231 -13.30 -13.69 -13.10
N TRP A 232 -13.57 -13.00 -11.99
CA TRP A 232 -13.55 -11.54 -11.88
C TRP A 232 -12.92 -11.06 -10.59
N ALA A 233 -12.25 -9.91 -10.63
CA ALA A 233 -11.79 -9.25 -9.42
C ALA A 233 -12.91 -8.44 -8.80
N LEU A 234 -12.99 -8.47 -7.47
CA LEU A 234 -13.86 -7.56 -6.72
C LEU A 234 -13.06 -6.30 -6.40
N THR A 235 -12.93 -5.41 -7.38
CA THR A 235 -12.38 -4.06 -7.19
C THR A 235 -13.53 -3.05 -7.01
N GLU A 236 -13.27 -1.88 -6.43
CA GLU A 236 -14.31 -0.82 -6.33
C GLU A 236 -14.86 -0.38 -7.71
N GLU A 237 -14.15 -0.66 -8.80
CA GLU A 237 -14.56 -0.36 -10.18
C GLU A 237 -15.47 -1.44 -10.82
N ASP A 238 -15.58 -2.64 -10.22
CA ASP A 238 -16.37 -3.76 -10.77
C ASP A 238 -17.79 -3.84 -10.19
N GLN A 239 -18.49 -2.70 -10.10
CA GLN A 239 -19.96 -2.74 -10.05
C GLN A 239 -20.46 -3.18 -11.41
N LEU A 240 -20.87 -4.46 -11.53
CA LEU A 240 -21.69 -5.06 -12.60
C LEU A 240 -21.81 -4.15 -13.86
N GLU A 241 -20.99 -4.38 -14.89
CA GLU A 241 -21.33 -3.88 -16.24
C GLU A 241 -22.63 -4.58 -16.70
N LEU A 242 -23.77 -4.09 -16.24
CA LEU A 242 -25.07 -4.36 -16.83
C LEU A 242 -25.09 -3.63 -18.16
N ARG A 243 -24.62 -4.31 -19.21
CA ARG A 243 -24.76 -3.83 -20.59
C ARG A 243 -26.25 -3.86 -20.96
N PHE A 244 -26.93 -2.75 -20.71
CA PHE A 244 -28.17 -2.46 -21.42
C PHE A 244 -27.82 -2.30 -22.90
N LEU A 245 -28.25 -3.28 -23.70
CA LEU A 245 -28.24 -3.21 -25.16
C LEU A 245 -28.98 -1.94 -25.57
N LYS A 246 -28.23 -0.91 -25.99
CA LYS A 246 -28.83 0.25 -26.67
C LYS A 246 -29.42 -0.24 -27.97
N ALA A 247 -30.75 -0.12 -28.07
CA ALA A 247 -31.51 -0.35 -29.28
C ALA A 247 -30.94 0.47 -30.44
N ALA A 248 -30.88 -0.18 -31.60
CA ALA A 248 -30.35 0.35 -32.84
C ALA A 248 -31.16 1.55 -33.36
N ALA A 249 -30.44 2.57 -33.85
CA ALA A 249 -30.95 3.47 -34.88
C ALA A 249 -29.78 3.93 -35.78
N GLN A 250 -29.84 3.56 -37.06
CA GLN A 250 -29.01 4.14 -38.13
C GLN A 250 -29.81 5.26 -38.87
N PRO A 251 -29.36 5.84 -40.03
CA PRO A 251 -28.90 7.23 -40.11
C PRO A 251 -29.61 8.08 -41.21
N ALA A 252 -29.35 9.39 -41.26
CA ALA A 252 -29.53 10.26 -42.44
C ALA A 252 -28.69 11.55 -42.21
N VAL A 253 -27.63 11.89 -42.95
CA VAL A 253 -27.45 12.36 -44.35
C VAL A 253 -27.77 13.85 -44.57
N SER A 254 -26.70 14.60 -44.93
CA SER A 254 -26.55 15.84 -45.74
C SER A 254 -27.30 17.13 -45.32
N ASP A 255 -26.90 18.38 -45.63
CA ASP A 255 -25.99 18.91 -46.66
C ASP A 255 -25.56 20.37 -46.40
N SER A 256 -24.40 20.73 -46.96
CA SER A 256 -23.89 22.00 -47.53
C SER A 256 -24.26 23.45 -47.06
N ARG A 257 -23.19 24.20 -46.68
CA ARG A 257 -22.59 25.44 -47.27
C ARG A 257 -23.21 26.88 -47.13
N VAL A 258 -22.24 27.83 -47.12
CA VAL A 258 -22.20 29.29 -47.47
C VAL A 258 -22.62 30.26 -46.34
N GLY A 259 -21.94 31.38 -46.01
CA GLY A 259 -20.74 32.07 -46.49
C GLY A 259 -20.66 33.51 -45.90
N ALA A 260 -19.45 34.09 -45.92
CA ALA A 260 -19.09 35.53 -45.94
C ALA A 260 -19.28 36.47 -44.69
N SER A 261 -18.21 37.24 -44.43
CA SER A 261 -18.02 38.40 -43.51
C SER A 261 -18.28 39.74 -44.27
N PRO A 262 -18.04 41.02 -43.81
CA PRO A 262 -17.17 41.54 -42.73
C PRO A 262 -17.57 42.88 -41.99
N ALA A 263 -16.65 43.37 -41.11
CA ALA A 263 -16.24 44.78 -40.80
C ALA A 263 -16.85 45.55 -39.59
N LYS A 264 -16.04 45.90 -38.55
CA LYS A 264 -15.34 47.19 -38.20
C LYS A 264 -16.28 48.32 -37.73
N ASN A 265 -16.02 49.23 -36.77
CA ASN A 265 -14.87 49.72 -35.98
C ASN A 265 -15.40 50.77 -34.95
N ASN A 266 -14.71 51.02 -33.82
CA ASN A 266 -14.32 52.34 -33.26
C ASN A 266 -14.27 52.42 -31.71
N SER A 267 -13.08 52.70 -31.19
CA SER A 267 -12.77 53.36 -29.89
C SER A 267 -12.71 54.90 -30.10
N PRO A 268 -12.51 55.83 -29.10
CA PRO A 268 -11.52 55.79 -28.00
C PRO A 268 -11.96 56.40 -26.64
N ALA A 269 -11.00 56.41 -25.70
CA ALA A 269 -11.06 56.66 -24.25
C ALA A 269 -11.04 58.15 -23.82
N ASP A 270 -11.38 58.44 -22.55
CA ASP A 270 -10.54 59.17 -21.56
C ASP A 270 -11.14 59.10 -20.11
N PRO A 271 -10.53 59.62 -19.01
CA PRO A 271 -9.88 58.80 -17.97
C PRO A 271 -10.38 59.13 -16.53
N LEU A 272 -9.72 58.53 -15.53
CA LEU A 272 -9.83 58.75 -14.07
C LEU A 272 -10.92 57.95 -13.32
N ASN A 273 -10.62 56.69 -12.98
CA ASN A 273 -10.50 56.35 -11.57
C ASN A 273 -9.58 55.16 -11.32
N GLU A 274 -8.71 55.35 -10.36
CA GLU A 274 -7.52 54.57 -10.06
C GLU A 274 -7.79 53.35 -9.15
N LEU A 275 -6.91 52.37 -9.32
CA LEU A 275 -6.33 51.48 -8.29
C LEU A 275 -7.25 50.48 -7.58
N LYS A 276 -7.36 49.29 -8.19
CA LYS A 276 -7.26 48.01 -7.45
C LYS A 276 -6.22 47.10 -8.14
N PRO A 277 -5.33 46.43 -7.39
CA PRO A 277 -4.21 45.69 -7.96
C PRO A 277 -4.72 44.43 -8.67
N SER A 278 -4.60 44.40 -9.99
CA SER A 278 -4.84 43.21 -10.80
C SER A 278 -3.55 42.42 -11.02
N SER A 279 -3.68 41.10 -10.82
CA SER A 279 -2.84 39.99 -11.29
C SER A 279 -1.43 39.84 -10.72
N VAL A 280 -1.34 39.16 -9.56
CA VAL A 280 -0.20 38.26 -9.29
C VAL A 280 -0.46 36.99 -10.08
N ALA A 281 0.48 36.58 -10.94
CA ALA A 281 0.44 35.30 -11.64
C ALA A 281 0.25 34.16 -10.61
N ALA A 282 -0.77 33.32 -10.78
CA ALA A 282 -1.03 32.21 -9.88
C ALA A 282 0.21 31.31 -9.79
N ALA A 283 0.81 31.22 -8.61
CA ALA A 283 1.98 30.40 -8.36
C ALA A 283 1.66 28.91 -8.56
N SER A 284 2.57 28.16 -9.18
CA SER A 284 2.40 26.72 -9.40
C SER A 284 2.29 25.96 -8.07
N GLU A 285 1.30 25.08 -7.92
CA GLU A 285 1.16 24.28 -6.69
C GLU A 285 2.31 23.27 -6.55
N PHE A 286 2.72 22.65 -7.68
CA PHE A 286 3.77 21.65 -7.67
C PHE A 286 5.15 22.25 -7.40
N VAL A 287 5.41 23.51 -7.81
CA VAL A 287 6.66 24.19 -7.42
C VAL A 287 6.69 24.43 -5.91
N THR A 288 5.55 24.71 -5.29
CA THR A 288 5.44 24.84 -3.83
C THR A 288 5.76 23.52 -3.14
N PHE A 289 5.17 22.41 -3.61
CA PHE A 289 5.52 21.05 -3.14
C PHE A 289 7.03 20.78 -3.24
N ALA A 290 7.64 21.10 -4.38
CA ALA A 290 9.05 20.87 -4.62
C ALA A 290 9.95 21.72 -3.71
N HIS A 291 9.58 22.98 -3.44
CA HIS A 291 10.30 23.83 -2.48
C HIS A 291 10.23 23.30 -1.05
N ILE A 292 9.08 22.76 -0.62
CA ILE A 292 8.95 22.12 0.68
C ILE A 292 9.86 20.89 0.78
N GLY A 293 9.94 20.08 -0.27
CA GLY A 293 10.88 18.97 -0.33
C GLY A 293 12.34 19.40 -0.15
N GLU A 294 12.75 20.51 -0.77
CA GLU A 294 14.13 21.02 -0.63
C GLU A 294 14.39 21.60 0.75
N ALA A 295 13.43 22.32 1.33
CA ALA A 295 13.54 22.81 2.71
C ALA A 295 13.73 21.64 3.70
N ILE A 296 13.01 20.54 3.48
CA ILE A 296 13.13 19.31 4.27
C ILE A 296 14.48 18.62 4.04
N ALA A 297 14.97 18.59 2.80
CA ALA A 297 16.28 18.03 2.47
C ALA A 297 17.44 18.82 3.09
N ALA A 298 17.28 20.14 3.25
CA ALA A 298 18.29 21.04 3.78
C ALA A 298 18.49 20.95 5.30
N THR A 299 17.56 20.34 6.04
CA THR A 299 17.68 20.16 7.49
C THR A 299 18.04 18.72 7.87
N ALA A 300 18.92 18.56 8.85
CA ALA A 300 19.23 17.25 9.44
C ALA A 300 18.30 16.89 10.63
N ALA A 301 17.57 17.86 11.18
CA ALA A 301 16.78 17.67 12.40
C ALA A 301 15.43 16.99 12.08
N LYS A 302 15.22 15.78 12.62
CA LYS A 302 13.97 15.00 12.44
C LYS A 302 12.72 15.84 12.74
N LEU A 303 12.69 16.51 13.89
CA LEU A 303 11.52 17.30 14.32
C LEU A 303 11.22 18.49 13.41
N GLU A 304 12.26 19.06 12.79
CA GLU A 304 12.09 20.17 11.85
C GLU A 304 11.54 19.69 10.51
N LYS A 305 11.96 18.52 10.02
CA LYS A 305 11.36 17.88 8.84
C LYS A 305 9.86 17.64 9.02
N ILE A 306 9.50 17.09 10.18
CA ILE A 306 8.10 16.84 10.55
C ILE A 306 7.32 18.15 10.62
N ARG A 307 7.91 19.21 11.20
CA ARG A 307 7.28 20.53 11.27
C ARG A 307 7.02 21.11 9.87
N LEU A 308 8.04 21.18 9.02
CA LEU A 308 7.95 21.72 7.67
C LEU A 308 6.88 20.99 6.85
N LEU A 309 6.87 19.66 6.91
CA LEU A 309 5.86 18.87 6.22
C LEU A 309 4.47 19.09 6.83
N ALA A 310 4.31 19.05 8.15
CA ALA A 310 3.02 19.26 8.81
C ALA A 310 2.42 20.63 8.48
N ASP A 311 3.24 21.69 8.52
CA ASP A 311 2.81 23.05 8.21
C ASP A 311 2.31 23.17 6.76
N TYR A 312 2.99 22.51 5.82
CA TYR A 312 2.53 22.42 4.42
C TYR A 312 1.25 21.61 4.27
N LEU A 313 1.13 20.44 4.91
CA LEU A 313 -0.06 19.59 4.79
C LEU A 313 -1.33 20.30 5.30
N ARG A 314 -1.22 21.19 6.29
CA ARG A 314 -2.37 22.00 6.78
C ARG A 314 -2.92 22.96 5.74
N THR A 315 -2.13 23.37 4.75
CA THR A 315 -2.58 24.32 3.72
C THR A 315 -3.33 23.66 2.58
N LEU A 316 -3.37 22.34 2.52
CA LEU A 316 -3.91 21.58 1.39
C LEU A 316 -5.38 21.19 1.59
N ASP A 317 -6.14 21.18 0.50
CA ASP A 317 -7.44 20.50 0.49
C ASP A 317 -7.28 18.97 0.51
N GLN A 318 -8.38 18.22 0.58
CA GLN A 318 -8.34 16.76 0.68
C GLN A 318 -7.72 16.08 -0.55
N GLU A 319 -7.97 16.59 -1.75
CA GLU A 319 -7.44 16.00 -2.99
C GLU A 319 -5.93 16.26 -3.08
N GLN A 320 -5.51 17.49 -2.81
CA GLN A 320 -4.11 17.92 -2.78
C GLN A 320 -3.31 17.21 -1.69
N LEU A 321 -3.88 17.11 -0.48
CA LEU A 321 -3.28 16.40 0.66
C LEU A 321 -2.95 14.97 0.27
N SER A 322 -3.88 14.29 -0.41
CA SER A 322 -3.70 12.92 -0.83
C SER A 322 -2.55 12.74 -1.82
N ILE A 323 -2.46 13.63 -2.79
CA ILE A 323 -1.39 13.63 -3.79
C ILE A 323 -0.05 13.89 -3.10
N ALA A 324 0.04 14.97 -2.33
CA ALA A 324 1.28 15.42 -1.71
C ALA A 324 1.82 14.42 -0.69
N ALA A 325 0.97 13.87 0.19
CA ALA A 325 1.38 12.89 1.19
C ALA A 325 1.95 11.64 0.53
N THR A 326 1.28 11.14 -0.52
CA THR A 326 1.77 10.01 -1.33
C THR A 326 3.14 10.32 -1.94
N TYR A 327 3.30 11.49 -2.57
CA TYR A 327 4.55 11.86 -3.21
C TYR A 327 5.71 12.02 -2.23
N PHE A 328 5.46 12.49 -0.99
CA PHE A 328 6.50 12.60 0.05
C PHE A 328 6.95 11.23 0.61
N THR A 329 6.22 10.15 0.33
CA THR A 329 6.71 8.78 0.53
C THR A 329 7.67 8.33 -0.59
N GLY A 330 7.79 9.12 -1.65
CA GLY A 330 8.59 8.83 -2.84
C GLY A 330 7.86 7.99 -3.88
N ARG A 331 6.53 7.83 -3.78
CA ARG A 331 5.73 7.03 -4.71
C ARG A 331 4.82 7.93 -5.56
N ALA A 332 4.54 7.52 -6.78
CA ALA A 332 3.57 8.20 -7.65
C ALA A 332 2.12 7.82 -7.34
N PHE A 333 1.93 6.65 -6.72
CA PHE A 333 0.63 6.07 -6.38
C PHE A 333 0.64 5.59 -4.93
N ALA A 334 -0.54 5.49 -4.32
CA ALA A 334 -0.71 5.00 -2.94
C ALA A 334 -0.20 3.56 -2.80
N GLN A 335 0.05 3.09 -1.58
CA GLN A 335 0.50 1.70 -1.36
C GLN A 335 -0.55 0.66 -1.76
N SER A 336 -1.82 1.00 -1.61
CA SER A 336 -2.95 0.19 -2.11
C SER A 336 -3.02 0.14 -3.63
N ASP A 337 -2.38 1.08 -4.32
CA ASP A 337 -2.34 1.16 -5.77
C ASP A 337 -1.06 0.50 -6.30
N LEU A 338 -1.20 -0.75 -6.75
CA LEU A 338 -0.10 -1.59 -7.21
C LEU A 338 0.44 -1.19 -8.59
N ARG A 339 -0.11 -0.14 -9.22
CA ARG A 339 0.38 0.35 -10.51
C ARG A 339 1.81 0.84 -10.36
N THR A 340 2.67 0.35 -11.25
CA THR A 340 4.06 0.83 -11.38
C THR A 340 4.19 1.61 -12.67
N LEU A 341 4.93 2.72 -12.65
CA LEU A 341 5.10 3.55 -13.85
C LEU A 341 5.88 2.85 -14.97
N GLN A 342 6.56 1.74 -14.67
CA GLN A 342 7.34 0.93 -15.63
C GLN A 342 8.22 1.81 -16.52
N ILE A 343 9.00 2.69 -15.88
CA ILE A 343 9.95 3.61 -16.53
C ILE A 343 11.35 3.29 -16.03
N GLY A 344 12.18 2.78 -16.94
CA GLY A 344 13.61 2.60 -16.69
C GLY A 344 14.39 3.90 -16.84
N GLY A 345 15.58 3.97 -16.24
CA GLY A 345 16.45 5.15 -16.27
C GLY A 345 16.80 5.64 -17.69
N SER A 346 16.81 4.77 -18.70
CA SER A 346 17.05 5.15 -20.09
C SER A 346 15.95 6.03 -20.70
N ILE A 347 14.69 5.82 -20.31
CA ILE A 347 13.56 6.65 -20.75
C ILE A 347 13.67 8.04 -20.11
N ILE A 348 13.94 8.11 -18.80
CA ILE A 348 14.15 9.37 -18.08
C ILE A 348 15.31 10.14 -18.69
N HIS A 349 16.47 9.49 -18.87
CA HIS A 349 17.66 10.09 -19.47
C HIS A 349 17.38 10.67 -20.86
N ARG A 350 16.72 9.90 -21.76
CA ARG A 350 16.39 10.36 -23.12
C ARG A 350 15.41 11.54 -23.09
N ALA A 351 14.38 11.46 -22.25
CA ALA A 351 13.38 12.52 -22.13
C ALA A 351 13.98 13.82 -21.58
N THR A 352 14.79 13.76 -20.50
CA THR A 352 15.44 14.94 -19.91
C THR A 352 16.43 15.56 -20.89
N MET A 353 17.28 14.75 -21.55
CA MET A 353 18.24 15.25 -22.54
C MET A 353 17.53 15.93 -23.72
N ALA A 354 16.46 15.33 -24.24
CA ALA A 354 15.68 15.88 -25.35
C ALA A 354 14.91 17.16 -24.95
N ALA A 355 14.34 17.21 -23.74
CA ALA A 355 13.67 18.41 -23.24
C ALA A 355 14.65 19.57 -23.02
N ALA A 356 15.86 19.28 -22.52
CA ALA A 356 16.93 20.26 -22.31
C ALA A 356 17.65 20.69 -23.60
N LYS A 357 17.35 20.03 -24.74
CA LYS A 357 18.07 20.19 -26.03
C LYS A 357 19.59 20.02 -25.92
N LEU A 358 20.04 19.11 -25.05
CA LEU A 358 21.46 18.84 -24.79
C LEU A 358 21.99 17.72 -25.68
N ARG A 359 23.28 17.77 -26.01
CA ARG A 359 23.97 16.63 -26.63
C ARG A 359 24.32 15.59 -25.57
N ASN A 360 24.46 14.33 -25.97
CA ASN A 360 24.74 13.22 -25.05
C ASN A 360 25.99 13.48 -24.18
N ALA A 361 27.08 13.99 -24.76
CA ALA A 361 28.31 14.29 -24.02
C ALA A 361 28.16 15.42 -22.98
N GLU A 362 27.28 16.40 -23.22
CA GLU A 362 26.97 17.46 -22.25
C GLU A 362 26.11 16.92 -21.11
N PHE A 363 25.08 16.15 -21.44
CA PHE A 363 24.20 15.54 -20.45
C PHE A 363 24.96 14.55 -19.54
N GLN A 364 25.84 13.71 -20.11
CA GLN A 364 26.67 12.78 -19.34
C GLN A 364 27.58 13.51 -18.35
N ARG A 365 28.16 14.66 -18.72
CA ARG A 365 28.96 15.48 -17.77
C ARG A 365 28.13 15.96 -16.58
N ILE A 366 26.89 16.39 -16.82
CA ILE A 366 25.96 16.79 -15.77
C ILE A 366 25.58 15.59 -14.89
N ALA A 367 25.27 14.44 -15.49
CA ALA A 367 24.92 13.21 -14.79
C ALA A 367 26.08 12.69 -13.93
N HIS A 368 27.32 12.72 -14.42
CA HIS A 368 28.49 12.32 -13.63
C HIS A 368 28.77 13.23 -12.44
N ARG A 369 28.42 14.52 -12.52
CA ARG A 369 28.56 15.46 -11.41
C ARG A 369 27.63 15.13 -10.25
N TYR A 370 26.48 14.52 -10.53
CA TYR A 370 25.44 14.27 -9.56
C TYR A 370 25.00 12.80 -9.59
N GLY A 371 25.29 12.04 -8.53
CA GLY A 371 24.78 10.67 -8.36
C GLY A 371 23.27 10.58 -8.07
N ASP A 372 22.47 11.61 -8.40
CA ASP A 372 21.04 11.76 -8.12
C ASP A 372 20.32 12.26 -9.38
N ALA A 373 19.44 11.42 -9.95
CA ALA A 373 18.74 11.71 -11.21
C ALA A 373 17.86 12.97 -11.14
N GLY A 374 17.31 13.29 -9.96
CA GLY A 374 16.56 14.52 -9.74
C GLY A 374 17.45 15.75 -9.87
N LYS A 375 18.60 15.78 -9.19
CA LYS A 375 19.58 16.87 -9.28
C LYS A 375 20.14 17.02 -10.70
N THR A 376 20.38 15.90 -11.39
CA THR A 376 20.71 15.91 -12.82
C THR A 376 19.62 16.58 -13.64
N ALA A 377 18.34 16.26 -13.40
CA ALA A 377 17.22 16.86 -14.10
C ALA A 377 17.08 18.37 -13.80
N PHE A 378 17.29 18.79 -12.55
CA PHE A 378 17.33 20.20 -12.18
C PHE A 378 18.38 20.95 -13.01
N GLU A 379 19.66 20.57 -12.91
CA GLU A 379 20.76 21.25 -13.61
C GLU A 379 20.60 21.21 -15.15
N ALA A 380 20.10 20.09 -15.69
CA ALA A 380 19.90 19.94 -17.12
C ALA A 380 18.78 20.84 -17.65
N LEU A 381 17.70 21.02 -16.91
CA LEU A 381 16.49 21.71 -17.38
C LEU A 381 16.38 23.17 -16.90
N ASP A 382 17.06 23.54 -15.81
CA ASP A 382 17.00 24.89 -15.26
C ASP A 382 17.46 25.93 -16.29
N GLY A 383 16.62 26.94 -16.52
CA GLY A 383 16.81 27.94 -17.56
C GLY A 383 16.72 27.45 -19.02
N ARG A 384 16.36 26.18 -19.27
CA ARG A 384 16.28 25.57 -20.62
C ARG A 384 14.87 25.12 -21.04
N THR A 385 13.88 25.32 -20.17
CA THR A 385 12.46 24.96 -20.40
C THR A 385 11.59 26.20 -20.50
N SER A 386 10.29 26.02 -20.78
CA SER A 386 9.29 27.08 -20.79
C SER A 386 8.21 26.78 -19.74
N PRO A 387 8.42 27.14 -18.46
CA PRO A 387 7.57 26.69 -17.37
C PRO A 387 6.13 27.23 -17.48
N GLU A 388 5.17 26.32 -17.31
CA GLU A 388 3.75 26.62 -17.18
C GLU A 388 3.25 26.19 -15.79
N PRO A 389 2.18 26.80 -15.24
CA PRO A 389 1.62 26.37 -13.96
C PRO A 389 1.26 24.88 -13.96
N PHE A 390 1.71 24.16 -12.92
CA PHE A 390 1.51 22.72 -12.78
C PHE A 390 0.90 22.40 -11.42
N THR A 391 -0.35 21.92 -11.42
CA THR A 391 -1.06 21.61 -10.19
C THR A 391 -0.73 20.20 -9.68
N LEU A 392 -0.99 19.94 -8.40
CA LEU A 392 -0.86 18.57 -7.86
C LEU A 392 -1.78 17.61 -8.62
N LYS A 393 -3.02 18.02 -8.91
CA LYS A 393 -3.97 17.22 -9.70
C LYS A 393 -3.46 16.89 -11.10
N GLN A 394 -2.90 17.89 -11.80
CA GLN A 394 -2.31 17.66 -13.13
C GLN A 394 -1.14 16.68 -13.08
N SER A 395 -0.36 16.68 -11.99
CA SER A 395 0.73 15.72 -11.81
C SER A 395 0.24 14.28 -11.63
N ARG A 396 -0.85 14.07 -10.87
CA ARG A 396 -1.48 12.75 -10.72
C ARG A 396 -1.97 12.25 -12.08
N ASN A 397 -2.71 13.08 -12.81
CA ASN A 397 -3.19 12.75 -14.16
C ASN A 397 -2.03 12.44 -15.13
N PHE A 398 -0.91 13.14 -14.99
CA PHE A 398 0.29 12.88 -15.79
C PHE A 398 0.89 11.51 -15.47
N PHE A 399 1.06 11.15 -14.20
CA PHE A 399 1.57 9.83 -13.82
C PHE A 399 0.61 8.70 -14.25
N GLU A 400 -0.70 8.90 -14.15
CA GLU A 400 -1.69 7.95 -14.67
C GLU A 400 -1.60 7.78 -16.20
N ALA A 401 -1.49 8.87 -16.95
CA ALA A 401 -1.30 8.81 -18.40
C ALA A 401 0.00 8.09 -18.77
N LEU A 402 1.07 8.35 -18.02
CA LEU A 402 2.38 7.75 -18.21
C LEU A 402 2.37 6.24 -17.91
N GLN A 403 1.60 5.82 -16.91
CA GLN A 403 1.37 4.41 -16.57
C GLN A 403 0.60 3.68 -17.68
N ARG A 404 -0.48 4.29 -18.20
CA ARG A 404 -1.34 3.73 -19.26
C ARG A 404 -0.63 3.64 -20.62
N THR A 405 0.32 4.53 -20.88
CA THR A 405 1.05 4.59 -22.16
C THR A 405 1.92 3.35 -22.36
N ARG A 406 1.73 2.63 -23.47
CA ARG A 406 2.54 1.44 -23.81
C ARG A 406 3.71 1.79 -24.72
N GLY A 407 4.84 1.12 -24.49
CA GLY A 407 6.03 1.24 -25.33
C GLY A 407 7.00 2.35 -24.89
N PRO A 408 8.32 2.11 -24.97
CA PRO A 408 9.34 3.03 -24.46
C PRO A 408 9.40 4.36 -25.22
N ILE A 409 9.11 4.36 -26.53
CA ILE A 409 9.15 5.57 -27.38
C ILE A 409 8.05 6.55 -26.97
N ALA A 410 6.79 6.08 -26.88
CA ALA A 410 5.65 6.89 -26.50
C ALA A 410 5.80 7.45 -25.07
N LYS A 411 6.28 6.63 -24.13
CA LYS A 411 6.60 7.10 -22.76
C LYS A 411 7.70 8.16 -22.75
N THR A 412 8.75 7.99 -23.55
CA THR A 412 9.83 8.99 -23.67
C THR A 412 9.30 10.31 -24.17
N GLU A 413 8.43 10.29 -25.19
CA GLU A 413 7.86 11.51 -25.78
C GLU A 413 6.89 12.22 -24.83
N LEU A 414 6.02 11.46 -24.15
CA LEU A 414 5.11 12.01 -23.15
C LEU A 414 5.87 12.66 -21.99
N LEU A 415 6.92 12.00 -21.48
CA LEU A 415 7.77 12.54 -20.43
C LEU A 415 8.56 13.77 -20.90
N ARG A 416 9.12 13.74 -22.12
CA ARG A 416 9.85 14.87 -22.72
C ARG A 416 8.94 16.09 -22.83
N SER A 417 7.73 15.92 -23.36
CA SER A 417 6.76 16.99 -23.52
C SER A 417 6.42 17.63 -22.17
N ARG A 418 6.20 16.81 -21.12
CA ARG A 418 5.96 17.34 -19.79
C ARG A 418 7.18 18.07 -19.23
N LEU A 419 8.37 17.49 -19.29
CA LEU A 419 9.59 18.11 -18.76
C LEU A 419 9.91 19.46 -19.42
N ALA A 420 9.57 19.62 -20.70
CA ALA A 420 9.79 20.88 -21.43
C ALA A 420 8.95 22.06 -20.91
N THR A 421 7.84 21.79 -20.21
CA THR A 421 6.93 22.80 -19.66
C THR A 421 7.03 22.94 -18.14
N LEU A 422 8.01 22.30 -17.49
CA LEU A 422 8.23 22.40 -16.05
C LEU A 422 9.39 23.33 -15.74
N SER A 423 9.35 24.02 -14.61
CA SER A 423 10.55 24.64 -14.04
C SER A 423 11.58 23.56 -13.67
N GLY A 424 12.87 23.95 -13.58
CA GLY A 424 13.92 23.01 -13.16
C GLY A 424 13.61 22.34 -11.82
N ARG A 425 13.01 23.10 -10.88
CA ARG A 425 12.61 22.61 -9.55
C ARG A 425 11.47 21.60 -9.60
N GLU A 426 10.45 21.84 -10.41
CA GLU A 426 9.36 20.87 -10.58
C GLU A 426 9.86 19.60 -11.29
N ALA A 427 10.68 19.75 -12.32
CA ALA A 427 11.29 18.63 -13.03
C ALA A 427 12.14 17.75 -12.11
N GLN A 428 12.91 18.36 -11.19
CA GLN A 428 13.66 17.65 -10.15
C GLN A 428 12.75 16.68 -9.36
N TYR A 429 11.60 17.17 -8.88
CA TYR A 429 10.71 16.38 -8.03
C TYR A 429 9.87 15.38 -8.81
N VAL A 430 9.45 15.71 -10.05
CA VAL A 430 8.85 14.73 -10.95
C VAL A 430 9.81 13.56 -11.16
N VAL A 431 11.08 13.82 -11.50
CA VAL A 431 12.07 12.76 -11.71
C VAL A 431 12.34 11.95 -10.44
N LYS A 432 12.43 12.59 -9.27
CA LYS A 432 12.59 11.90 -7.98
C LYS A 432 11.44 10.94 -7.67
N ILE A 433 10.20 11.33 -7.98
CA ILE A 433 9.01 10.47 -7.84
C ILE A 433 9.06 9.33 -8.85
N LEU A 434 9.45 9.59 -10.11
CA LEU A 434 9.60 8.56 -11.14
C LEU A 434 10.62 7.49 -10.75
N THR A 435 11.72 7.87 -10.10
CA THR A 435 12.78 6.95 -9.66
C THR A 435 12.49 6.28 -8.34
N GLY A 436 11.44 6.68 -7.61
CA GLY A 436 11.15 6.16 -6.27
C GLY A 436 12.12 6.61 -5.19
N ASP A 437 12.91 7.67 -5.45
CA ASP A 437 14.03 8.06 -4.59
C ASP A 437 14.12 9.59 -4.44
N LEU A 438 13.45 10.11 -3.40
CA LEU A 438 13.46 11.54 -3.10
C LEU A 438 14.80 12.02 -2.52
N ARG A 439 15.53 11.18 -1.78
CA ARG A 439 16.75 11.55 -1.02
C ARG A 439 16.65 12.79 -0.14
N ILE A 440 15.46 13.12 0.37
CA ILE A 440 15.24 14.26 1.27
C ILE A 440 15.31 13.88 2.76
N GLY A 441 15.58 12.59 3.04
CA GLY A 441 15.62 12.05 4.39
C GLY A 441 14.25 12.08 5.08
N LEU A 442 13.17 12.00 4.30
CA LEU A 442 11.85 11.59 4.75
C LEU A 442 11.68 10.10 4.48
N ARG A 443 11.16 9.39 5.48
CA ARG A 443 10.66 8.01 5.35
C ARG A 443 9.17 8.06 5.60
N GLU A 444 8.46 7.02 5.18
CA GLU A 444 7.00 6.91 5.35
C GLU A 444 6.54 7.22 6.78
N GLY A 445 7.22 6.67 7.80
CA GLY A 445 6.90 6.98 9.20
C GLY A 445 7.05 8.46 9.60
N LEU A 446 7.90 9.24 8.93
CA LEU A 446 7.98 10.69 9.15
C LEU A 446 6.84 11.45 8.47
N VAL A 447 6.30 10.91 7.38
CA VAL A 447 5.09 11.43 6.74
C VAL A 447 3.88 11.17 7.66
N GLU A 448 3.79 9.97 8.26
CA GLU A 448 2.78 9.65 9.28
C GLU A 448 2.88 10.59 10.50
N GLU A 449 4.09 10.80 11.04
CA GLU A 449 4.33 11.75 12.14
C GLU A 449 3.93 13.20 11.76
N ALA A 450 4.18 13.61 10.51
CA ALA A 450 3.78 14.93 10.03
C ALA A 450 2.26 15.07 9.88
N ILE A 451 1.56 14.03 9.42
CA ILE A 451 0.10 14.01 9.34
C ILE A 451 -0.52 14.05 10.73
N ALA A 452 -0.01 13.23 11.66
CA ALA A 452 -0.43 13.23 13.06
C ALA A 452 -0.31 14.63 13.67
N ARG A 453 0.81 15.31 13.42
CA ARG A 453 1.06 16.68 13.87
C ARG A 453 0.23 17.73 13.13
N ALA A 454 -0.04 17.55 11.84
CA ALA A 454 -0.79 18.51 11.04
C ALA A 454 -2.24 18.60 11.50
N PHE A 455 -2.85 17.44 11.82
CA PHE A 455 -4.28 17.31 12.10
C PHE A 455 -4.58 16.93 13.55
N GLU A 456 -3.60 17.05 14.46
CA GLU A 456 -3.75 16.80 15.90
C GLU A 456 -4.34 15.41 16.22
N THR A 457 -3.91 14.39 15.46
CA THR A 457 -4.34 12.99 15.62
C THR A 457 -3.25 12.15 16.28
N LEU A 458 -3.63 11.03 16.89
CA LEU A 458 -2.66 10.11 17.48
C LEU A 458 -1.88 9.40 16.37
N LEU A 459 -0.55 9.36 16.48
CA LEU A 459 0.32 8.72 15.49
C LEU A 459 -0.05 7.25 15.24
N ASP A 460 -0.48 6.53 16.28
CA ASP A 460 -0.86 5.13 16.15
C ASP A 460 -2.14 4.96 15.31
N GLU A 461 -3.09 5.91 15.37
CA GLU A 461 -4.28 5.92 14.51
C GLU A 461 -3.91 6.21 13.05
N VAL A 462 -2.95 7.11 12.81
CA VAL A 462 -2.42 7.41 11.47
C VAL A 462 -1.76 6.17 10.87
N LYS A 463 -0.95 5.48 11.66
CA LYS A 463 -0.27 4.22 11.27
C LYS A 463 -1.26 3.10 10.99
N GLU A 464 -2.25 2.94 11.86
CA GLU A 464 -3.29 1.93 11.70
C GLU A 464 -4.10 2.18 10.43
N ALA A 465 -4.51 3.43 10.18
CA ALA A 465 -5.21 3.80 8.95
C ALA A 465 -4.36 3.56 7.69
N ASN A 466 -3.08 3.97 7.70
CA ASN A 466 -2.16 3.73 6.58
C ASN A 466 -1.95 2.20 6.35
N MET A 467 -1.82 1.42 7.43
CA MET A 467 -1.67 -0.03 7.36
C MET A 467 -2.92 -0.71 6.79
N LEU A 468 -4.11 -0.30 7.21
CA LEU A 468 -5.38 -0.91 6.79
C LEU A 468 -5.78 -0.53 5.36
N LEU A 469 -5.56 0.73 4.98
CA LEU A 469 -6.05 1.28 3.71
C LEU A 469 -4.99 1.32 2.62
N GLY A 470 -3.71 1.18 2.97
CA GLY A 470 -2.59 1.40 2.05
C GLY A 470 -2.57 2.81 1.46
N ASP A 471 -3.30 3.75 2.06
CA ASP A 471 -3.38 5.13 1.62
C ASP A 471 -3.20 6.06 2.82
N ILE A 472 -2.00 6.65 2.87
CA ILE A 472 -1.57 7.56 3.93
C ILE A 472 -2.44 8.84 3.99
N SER A 473 -3.25 9.10 2.97
CA SER A 473 -4.08 10.31 2.86
C SER A 473 -5.44 10.26 3.52
N PHE A 474 -5.92 9.07 3.89
CA PHE A 474 -7.28 8.88 4.40
C PHE A 474 -7.46 9.35 5.86
N VAL A 475 -6.40 9.84 6.49
CA VAL A 475 -6.32 10.12 7.93
C VAL A 475 -7.11 11.37 8.35
N ARG A 476 -7.37 12.33 7.44
CA ARG A 476 -8.25 13.48 7.72
C ARG A 476 -9.69 13.05 8.03
N SER A 477 -10.15 11.96 7.43
CA SER A 477 -11.49 11.38 7.65
C SER A 477 -11.60 10.76 9.05
N SER A 478 -10.49 10.25 9.59
CA SER A 478 -10.47 9.57 10.88
C SER A 478 -10.57 10.54 12.07
N ALA A 479 -10.10 11.78 11.91
CA ALA A 479 -10.30 12.86 12.89
C ALA A 479 -11.78 13.27 13.06
N CYS A 480 -12.68 12.80 12.19
CA CYS A 480 -14.12 12.94 12.32
C CYS A 480 -14.77 11.81 13.16
N TRP A 481 -14.01 10.82 13.63
CA TRP A 481 -14.45 9.90 14.69
C TRP A 481 -14.37 10.58 16.07
N GLN A 482 -15.18 11.62 16.29
CA GLN A 482 -15.40 12.12 17.65
C GLN A 482 -16.17 11.06 18.46
N LEU A 483 -15.48 10.39 19.38
CA LEU A 483 -16.12 9.71 20.51
C LEU A 483 -16.85 10.78 21.37
N PRO A 484 -18.16 10.65 21.68
CA PRO A 484 -18.81 11.61 22.55
C PRO A 484 -18.27 11.45 23.98
N SER A 485 -17.68 12.52 24.51
CA SER A 485 -17.31 12.64 25.91
C SER A 485 -18.56 12.69 26.79
N GLN A 486 -18.53 11.93 27.89
CA GLN A 486 -19.58 11.93 28.90
C GLN A 486 -19.68 13.30 29.59
N GLN A 487 -20.83 13.96 29.48
CA GLN A 487 -21.37 14.81 30.54
C GLN A 487 -22.90 14.88 30.44
N GLN A 488 -23.59 14.28 31.41
CA GLN A 488 -25.04 14.38 31.59
C GLN A 488 -25.39 15.68 32.33
N ARG A 489 -26.41 16.40 31.86
CA ARG A 489 -27.52 16.94 32.68
C ARG A 489 -28.82 17.03 31.85
N PRO A 490 -30.00 16.82 32.44
CA PRO A 490 -31.27 16.71 31.72
C PRO A 490 -32.01 18.05 31.65
N CYS A 491 -32.70 18.31 30.53
CA CYS A 491 -33.90 19.17 30.49
C CYS A 491 -34.65 19.03 29.15
N GLY A 492 -35.89 18.51 29.23
CA GLY A 492 -37.10 19.13 28.65
C GLY A 492 -37.35 19.10 27.13
N ASN A 493 -38.27 18.19 26.76
CA ASN A 493 -39.27 18.28 25.68
C ASN A 493 -38.86 18.29 24.20
N GLY A 494 -39.07 17.12 23.56
CA GLY A 494 -40.07 16.99 22.49
C GLY A 494 -39.59 17.08 21.04
N LEU A 495 -39.22 15.94 20.45
CA LEU A 495 -39.67 15.47 19.12
C LEU A 495 -39.04 14.10 18.80
N LEU A 496 -39.88 13.19 18.30
CA LEU A 496 -39.63 11.76 18.07
C LEU A 496 -38.35 11.47 17.28
N LYS A 497 -37.42 10.73 17.91
CA LYS A 497 -36.40 9.91 17.25
C LYS A 497 -36.56 8.47 17.72
N GLN A 498 -36.56 7.54 16.78
CA GLN A 498 -36.59 6.09 17.05
C GLN A 498 -35.49 5.72 18.06
N GLU A 499 -35.93 5.20 19.21
CA GLU A 499 -35.08 4.65 20.26
C GLU A 499 -34.55 3.27 19.83
N ILE A 500 -33.24 3.06 19.95
CA ILE A 500 -32.62 1.73 19.97
C ILE A 500 -32.30 1.42 21.44
N PRO A 501 -32.78 0.30 22.02
CA PRO A 501 -32.57 0.01 23.44
C PRO A 501 -31.11 -0.30 23.76
N TRP A 502 -30.62 0.25 24.87
CA TRP A 502 -29.39 -0.18 25.53
C TRP A 502 -29.62 -1.50 26.25
N LEU A 503 -28.84 -2.53 25.92
CA LEU A 503 -28.60 -3.69 26.77
C LEU A 503 -27.14 -3.70 27.22
N ALA A 504 -26.96 -4.10 28.48
CA ALA A 504 -25.80 -3.93 29.33
C ALA A 504 -24.49 -4.56 28.80
N ARG A 505 -23.35 -4.05 29.31
CA ARG A 505 -22.00 -4.58 29.11
C ARG A 505 -21.87 -6.05 29.58
N PRO A 506 -21.16 -6.89 28.81
CA PRO A 506 -20.21 -7.89 29.33
C PRO A 506 -18.78 -7.63 28.79
N PRO A 507 -17.73 -8.28 29.32
CA PRO A 507 -16.34 -7.83 29.20
C PRO A 507 -15.69 -8.21 27.86
N LEU A 508 -14.83 -7.31 27.37
CA LEU A 508 -13.73 -7.54 26.41
C LEU A 508 -14.03 -8.53 25.27
N GLN A 509 -14.77 -8.08 24.25
CA GLN A 509 -14.74 -8.67 22.92
C GLN A 509 -13.98 -7.75 21.96
N PHE A 510 -12.94 -8.31 21.36
CA PHE A 510 -12.11 -7.71 20.32
C PHE A 510 -12.96 -7.35 19.09
N MET A 511 -12.83 -6.11 18.63
CA MET A 511 -13.46 -5.60 17.41
C MET A 511 -12.67 -6.06 16.18
N TRP A 512 -13.26 -6.94 15.37
CA TRP A 512 -13.05 -6.94 13.92
C TRP A 512 -14.24 -6.20 13.30
N LYS A 513 -14.05 -4.91 13.03
CA LYS A 513 -14.93 -4.13 12.17
C LYS A 513 -14.09 -3.48 11.08
N THR A 514 -13.90 -4.21 9.99
CA THR A 514 -13.55 -3.69 8.68
C THR A 514 -14.68 -4.09 7.74
N ASN A 515 -15.28 -3.13 7.03
CA ASN A 515 -16.25 -3.13 5.91
C ASN A 515 -17.15 -4.34 5.49
N SER A 516 -17.08 -5.53 6.10
CA SER A 516 -17.83 -6.74 5.73
C SER A 516 -19.34 -6.67 6.04
N THR A 517 -19.77 -5.76 6.91
CA THR A 517 -21.18 -5.69 7.35
C THR A 517 -22.09 -4.97 6.36
N VAL A 518 -21.55 -4.14 5.47
CA VAL A 518 -22.34 -3.38 4.48
C VAL A 518 -22.68 -4.26 3.27
N PHE A 519 -21.76 -5.13 2.85
CA PHE A 519 -21.96 -5.97 1.68
C PHE A 519 -22.90 -7.16 1.95
N ALA A 520 -22.76 -7.83 3.11
CA ALA A 520 -23.70 -8.90 3.50
C ALA A 520 -25.14 -8.39 3.68
N ARG A 521 -25.31 -7.13 4.11
CA ARG A 521 -26.63 -6.49 4.19
C ARG A 521 -27.21 -6.14 2.82
N ASN A 522 -26.39 -5.68 1.87
CA ASN A 522 -26.86 -5.29 0.55
C ASN A 522 -27.13 -6.51 -0.37
N PHE A 523 -26.42 -7.63 -0.20
CA PHE A 523 -26.68 -8.85 -0.96
C PHE A 523 -28.02 -9.51 -0.58
N ILE A 524 -28.38 -9.48 0.72
CA ILE A 524 -29.68 -9.96 1.22
C ILE A 524 -30.81 -9.03 0.77
N ALA A 525 -30.59 -7.70 0.79
CA ALA A 525 -31.62 -6.72 0.38
C ALA A 525 -31.91 -6.73 -1.13
N ALA A 526 -30.96 -7.16 -1.97
CA ALA A 526 -31.15 -7.20 -3.43
C ALA A 526 -31.90 -8.45 -3.94
N HIS A 527 -32.09 -9.48 -3.10
CA HIS A 527 -32.72 -10.76 -3.50
C HIS A 527 -33.90 -11.18 -2.61
N SER A 528 -34.38 -10.30 -1.74
CA SER A 528 -35.68 -10.42 -1.08
C SER A 528 -36.65 -9.42 -1.70
N GLY A 529 -37.17 -9.79 -2.87
CA GLY A 529 -38.22 -9.11 -3.62
C GLY A 529 -38.98 -10.11 -4.47
#